data_AF-A0A939CDU0-F1
#
_entry.id   AF-A0A939CDU0-F1
#
_cell.length_a   1.000
_cell.length_b   1.000
_cell.length_c   1.000
_cell.angle_alpha   90.00
_cell.angle_beta   90.00
_cell.angle_gamma   90.00
#
_symmetry.space_group_name_H-M   'P 1'
#
loop_
_entity.id
_entity.type
_entity.pdbx_description
1 polymer ?
#
loop_
_entity_poly.entity_id
_entity_poly.type
_entity_poly.pdbx_seq_one_letter_code
_entity_poly.pdbx_strand_id
1 'polypeptide(L)'
;MAYEVIPSRQVVVNYLKKLKEKPLKQKFLHVIYDEIAVEPYSGDQKTGDLAEIWSKGFKYAGTTYRIAYDVIDDQVIPVLLCGTHENFYE
;
A
#
# COMPACT_ATOMS: atom_id res chain seq x y z
N MET A 1 -15.65 10.44 6.54
CA MET A 1 -16.06 9.17 5.91
C MET A 1 -14.78 8.41 5.60
N ALA A 2 -14.70 7.12 5.94
CA ALA A 2 -13.54 6.29 5.57
C ALA A 2 -13.80 5.68 4.19
N TYR A 3 -12.78 5.67 3.34
CA TYR A 3 -12.79 5.10 2.00
C TYR A 3 -12.88 3.58 2.08
N GLU A 4 -13.61 2.96 1.16
CA GLU A 4 -13.68 1.51 1.08
C GLU A 4 -12.40 0.95 0.47
N VAL A 5 -11.73 0.02 1.15
CA VAL A 5 -10.51 -0.61 0.62
C VAL A 5 -10.88 -1.85 -0.20
N ILE A 6 -10.63 -1.79 -1.51
CA ILE A 6 -10.80 -2.93 -2.41
C ILE A 6 -9.41 -3.49 -2.76
N PRO A 7 -9.04 -4.68 -2.24
CA PRO A 7 -7.81 -5.34 -2.65
C PRO A 7 -7.98 -5.93 -4.06
N SER A 8 -7.95 -5.08 -5.11
CA SER A 8 -8.31 -5.47 -6.47
C SER A 8 -7.25 -6.33 -7.15
N ARG A 9 -5.97 -6.22 -6.75
CA ARG A 9 -4.88 -7.01 -7.33
C ARG A 9 -4.57 -8.25 -6.51
N GLN A 10 -4.70 -9.40 -7.17
CA GLN A 10 -4.21 -10.70 -6.71
C GLN A 10 -2.77 -10.61 -6.16
N VAL A 11 -1.95 -9.69 -6.69
CA VAL A 11 -0.59 -9.37 -6.24
C VAL A 11 -0.54 -8.98 -4.77
N VAL A 12 -1.39 -8.06 -4.31
CA VAL A 12 -1.42 -7.57 -2.92
C VAL A 12 -1.86 -8.68 -1.97
N VAL A 13 -2.92 -9.40 -2.34
CA VAL A 13 -3.41 -10.54 -1.56
C VAL A 13 -2.34 -11.63 -1.46
N ASN A 14 -1.66 -11.95 -2.56
CA ASN A 14 -0.59 -12.94 -2.58
C ASN A 14 0.62 -12.49 -1.76
N TYR A 15 1.00 -11.20 -1.83
CA TYR A 15 2.08 -10.65 -1.02
C TYR A 15 1.78 -10.76 0.48
N LEU A 16 0.61 -10.30 0.94
CA LEU A 16 0.20 -10.41 2.34
C LEU A 16 0.04 -11.86 2.82
N LYS A 17 -0.23 -12.81 1.91
CA LYS A 17 -0.23 -14.26 2.21
C LYS A 17 1.19 -14.81 2.35
N LYS A 18 2.16 -14.31 1.58
CA LYS A 18 3.57 -14.74 1.62
C LYS A 18 4.34 -14.21 2.84
N LEU A 19 3.89 -13.10 3.43
CA LEU A 19 4.49 -12.56 4.66
C LEU A 19 4.38 -13.54 5.83
N LYS A 20 5.51 -14.13 6.23
CA LYS A 20 5.60 -15.04 7.39
C LYS A 20 5.57 -14.29 8.72
N GLU A 21 6.09 -13.08 8.74
CA GLU A 21 6.10 -12.23 9.92
C GLU A 21 4.73 -11.61 10.18
N LYS A 22 4.04 -12.15 11.18
CA LYS A 22 2.77 -11.62 11.69
C LYS A 22 2.81 -10.10 12.03
N PRO A 23 3.81 -9.59 12.76
CA PRO A 23 3.87 -8.16 13.09
C PRO A 23 4.03 -7.25 11.85
N LEU A 24 4.85 -7.65 10.87
CA LEU A 24 4.98 -6.92 9.61
C LEU A 24 3.65 -6.92 8.83
N LYS A 25 2.99 -8.08 8.74
CA LYS A 25 1.68 -8.19 8.09
C LYS A 25 0.63 -7.31 8.76
N GLN A 26 0.59 -7.28 10.09
CA GLN A 26 -0.30 -6.40 10.84
C GLN A 26 0.00 -4.93 10.57
N LYS A 27 1.29 -4.55 10.47
CA LYS A 27 1.66 -3.18 10.14
C LYS A 27 1.19 -2.77 8.74
N PHE A 28 1.31 -3.66 7.75
CA PHE A 28 0.73 -3.43 6.43
C PHE A 28 -0.78 -3.20 6.50
N LEU A 29 -1.51 -4.09 7.18
CA LEU A 29 -2.96 -3.98 7.31
C LEU A 29 -3.35 -2.68 8.02
N HIS A 30 -2.68 -2.31 9.09
CA HIS A 30 -2.92 -1.06 9.80
C HIS A 30 -2.72 0.15 8.90
N VAL A 31 -1.60 0.22 8.15
CA VAL A 31 -1.38 1.36 7.24
C VAL A 31 -2.45 1.39 6.14
N ILE A 32 -2.90 0.24 5.63
CA ILE A 32 -3.94 0.19 4.59
C ILE A 32 -5.32 0.63 5.13
N TYR A 33 -5.76 0.04 6.25
CA TYR A 33 -7.14 0.17 6.73
C TYR A 33 -7.36 1.28 7.76
N ASP A 34 -6.33 1.67 8.53
CA ASP A 34 -6.46 2.76 9.51
C ASP A 34 -5.88 4.09 8.98
N GLU A 35 -4.85 4.05 8.14
CA GLU A 35 -4.23 5.29 7.66
C GLU A 35 -4.70 5.67 6.25
N ILE A 36 -4.49 4.80 5.25
CA ILE A 36 -4.83 5.11 3.87
C ILE A 36 -6.34 5.18 3.68
N ALA A 37 -7.12 4.27 4.28
CA ALA A 37 -8.57 4.30 4.18
C ALA A 37 -9.19 5.56 4.81
N VAL A 38 -8.56 6.14 5.84
CA VAL A 38 -9.09 7.35 6.49
C VAL A 38 -8.70 8.60 5.72
N GLU A 39 -7.44 8.69 5.27
CA GLU A 39 -6.93 9.84 4.54
C GLU A 39 -6.03 9.40 3.37
N PRO A 40 -6.63 8.98 2.23
CA PRO A 40 -5.87 8.40 1.14
C PRO A 40 -5.01 9.42 0.40
N TYR A 41 -5.34 10.70 0.49
CA TYR A 41 -4.54 11.79 -0.08
C TYR A 41 -3.42 12.28 0.84
N SER A 42 -3.19 11.62 1.99
CA SER A 42 -2.08 11.94 2.92
C SER A 42 -0.71 11.45 2.44
N GLY A 43 -0.66 10.63 1.40
CA GLY A 43 0.56 10.06 0.84
C GLY A 43 1.25 10.97 -0.18
N ASP A 44 2.35 10.47 -0.74
CA ASP A 44 3.03 11.10 -1.87
C ASP A 44 2.31 10.74 -3.17
N GLN A 45 1.71 11.75 -3.83
CA GLN A 45 1.19 11.61 -5.19
C GLN A 45 2.35 11.45 -6.18
N LYS A 46 2.26 10.47 -7.07
CA LYS A 46 3.19 10.34 -8.18
C LYS A 46 2.91 11.39 -9.26
N THR A 47 3.88 11.64 -10.12
CA THR A 47 3.79 12.61 -11.22
C THR A 47 4.06 11.91 -12.56
N GLY A 48 3.64 12.54 -13.67
CA GLY A 48 3.77 11.97 -15.01
C GLY A 48 2.69 10.91 -15.31
N ASP A 49 3.04 9.86 -16.06
CA ASP A 49 2.12 8.77 -16.44
C ASP A 49 1.52 7.98 -15.28
N LEU A 50 1.99 8.23 -14.04
CA LEU A 50 1.49 7.61 -12.81
C LEU A 50 0.75 8.61 -11.91
N ALA A 51 0.29 9.75 -12.41
CA ALA A 51 -0.32 10.82 -11.61
C ALA A 51 -1.52 10.40 -10.75
N GLU A 52 -2.16 9.28 -11.10
CA GLU A 52 -3.31 8.71 -10.37
C GLU A 52 -2.88 7.84 -9.17
N ILE A 53 -1.59 7.49 -9.10
CA ILE A 53 -1.04 6.59 -8.07
C ILE A 53 -0.54 7.40 -6.87
N TRP A 54 -1.02 7.01 -5.71
CA TRP A 54 -0.55 7.49 -4.42
C TRP A 54 0.36 6.47 -3.78
N SER A 55 1.29 6.93 -2.93
CA SER A 55 2.15 6.04 -2.18
C SER A 55 2.34 6.46 -0.74
N LYS A 56 2.23 5.51 0.19
CA LYS A 56 2.47 5.71 1.62
C LYS A 56 3.56 4.77 2.12
N GLY A 57 4.59 5.35 2.73
CA GLY A 57 5.74 4.62 3.25
C GLY A 57 5.70 4.44 4.77
N PHE A 58 6.21 3.32 5.26
CA PHE A 58 6.45 3.09 6.69
C PHE A 58 7.77 2.36 6.92
N LYS A 59 8.39 2.57 8.08
CA LYS A 59 9.61 1.84 8.48
C LYS A 59 9.24 0.69 9.41
N TYR A 60 9.84 -0.47 9.19
CA TYR A 60 9.72 -1.63 10.07
C TYR A 60 11.04 -2.41 10.07
N ALA A 61 11.58 -2.70 11.26
CA ALA A 61 12.83 -3.45 11.45
C ALA A 61 14.01 -2.92 10.59
N GLY A 62 14.17 -1.60 10.50
CA GLY A 62 15.22 -0.96 9.68
C GLY A 62 14.97 -0.97 8.17
N THR A 63 13.92 -1.64 7.71
CA THR A 63 13.51 -1.69 6.29
C THR A 63 12.41 -0.67 6.03
N THR A 64 12.49 0.04 4.90
CA THR A 64 11.41 0.96 4.50
C THR A 64 10.48 0.25 3.54
N TYR A 65 9.20 0.17 3.90
CA TYR A 65 8.15 -0.36 3.07
C TYR A 65 7.33 0.78 2.46
N ARG A 66 6.75 0.56 1.28
CA ARG A 66 5.80 1.47 0.63
C ARG A 66 4.63 0.70 0.07
N ILE A 67 3.47 1.33 0.15
CA ILE A 67 2.20 0.86 -0.37
C ILE A 67 1.82 1.84 -1.46
N ALA A 68 1.71 1.38 -2.70
CA ALA A 68 1.13 2.17 -3.79
C ALA A 68 -0.33 1.79 -3.95
N TYR A 69 -1.20 2.78 -4.15
CA TYR A 69 -2.64 2.61 -4.27
C TYR A 69 -3.25 3.68 -5.18
N ASP A 70 -4.35 3.32 -5.82
CA ASP A 70 -5.22 4.24 -6.54
C ASP A 70 -6.40 4.65 -5.65
N VAL A 71 -6.95 5.83 -5.93
CA VAL A 71 -8.16 6.33 -5.28
C VAL A 71 -9.19 6.63 -6.37
N ILE A 72 -10.25 5.83 -6.43
CA ILE A 72 -11.28 5.89 -7.49
C ILE A 72 -12.66 5.86 -6.81
N ASP A 73 -13.54 6.84 -7.10
CA ASP A 73 -14.92 6.89 -6.57
C ASP A 73 -15.03 6.61 -5.06
N ASP A 74 -14.21 7.27 -4.24
CA ASP A 74 -14.13 7.07 -2.78
C ASP A 74 -13.68 5.65 -2.34
N GLN A 75 -13.03 4.91 -3.23
CA GLN A 75 -12.43 3.60 -2.96
C GLN A 75 -10.91 3.67 -3.03
N VAL A 76 -10.25 2.98 -2.10
CA VAL A 76 -8.79 2.80 -2.09
C VAL A 76 -8.48 1.44 -2.65
N ILE A 77 -7.67 1.41 -3.71
CA ILE A 77 -7.26 0.18 -4.38
C ILE A 77 -5.74 0.01 -4.22
N PRO A 78 -5.27 -0.82 -3.27
CA PRO A 78 -3.85 -1.12 -3.16
C PRO A 78 -3.38 -1.86 -4.41
N VAL A 79 -2.38 -1.31 -5.10
CA VAL A 79 -1.84 -1.87 -6.35
C VAL A 79 -0.50 -2.56 -6.16
N LEU A 80 0.30 -2.14 -5.18
CA LEU A 80 1.63 -2.69 -4.93
C LEU A 80 2.05 -2.52 -3.47
N LEU A 81 2.70 -3.54 -2.92
CA LEU A 81 3.38 -3.50 -1.62
C LEU A 81 4.86 -3.78 -1.86
N CYS A 82 5.75 -2.87 -1.47
CA CYS A 82 7.19 -3.01 -1.68
C CYS A 82 7.99 -2.71 -0.40
N GLY A 83 9.10 -3.40 -0.21
CA GLY A 83 10.13 -3.13 0.81
C GLY A 83 11.39 -2.53 0.20
N THR A 84 12.38 -2.14 1.02
CA THR A 84 13.66 -1.67 0.49
C THR A 84 14.47 -2.84 -0.10
N HIS A 85 14.83 -2.65 -1.37
CA HIS A 85 15.72 -3.44 -2.24
C HIS A 85 15.27 -4.87 -2.58
N GLU A 86 14.59 -5.01 -3.72
CA GLU A 86 15.00 -5.84 -4.88
C GLU A 86 13.83 -6.09 -5.85
N ASN A 87 12.57 -6.12 -5.40
CA ASN A 87 11.52 -6.74 -6.20
C ASN A 87 10.58 -5.78 -6.97
N PHE A 88 11.11 -4.68 -7.52
CA PHE A 88 10.33 -3.82 -8.42
C PHE A 88 10.50 -4.21 -9.90
N TYR A 89 11.58 -4.90 -10.25
CA TYR A 89 11.89 -5.35 -11.61
C TYR A 89 12.56 -6.73 -11.57
N GLU A 90 11.77 -7.78 -11.48
CA GLU A 90 12.08 -9.08 -12.09
C GLU A 90 10.84 -9.62 -12.81
#